data_AF-A0A345VJL4-F1
#
_entry.id   AF-A0A345VJL4-F1
#
_cell.length_a   1.000
_cell.length_b   1.000
_cell.length_c   1.000
_cell.angle_alpha   90.00
_cell.angle_beta   90.00
_cell.angle_gamma   90.00
#
_symmetry.space_group_name_H-M   'P 1'
#
loop_
_entity.id
_entity.type
_entity.pdbx_description
1 polymer ?
#
loop_
_entity_poly.entity_id
_entity_poly.type
_entity_poly.pdbx_seq_one_letter_code
_entity_poly.pdbx_strand_id
1 'polypeptide(L)'
;MKQTIFNASLEESMNLVTDKYIQTSMENVKEHGVWKKIIGIASIILIMTLFHQITKVSGFSELTFFNIPIQSISLLYLIIAFILWMLFIINIFLYRHFRMFIYTIYGFFVYIETILFGLQMFSIFVPASSEMLGVMLSFSMYCTLLLMLIIFRCNWFFNYIKDKLFNDVKRQNTLANLIYKFEIISKKYGGLLLILLLIRKWFFPSEDNNDMARFLYVSFAPFLFLIGMYFCISMLAEHFQGYYLKKYSEDYRQMSGYSIEEWYGKKSKMYRDSVKQNDDLK
;
A
#
# COMPACT_ATOMS: atom_id res chain seq x y z
N MET A 1 3.84 8.98 -32.10
CA MET A 1 4.33 8.12 -30.98
C MET A 1 3.18 7.23 -30.53
N LYS A 2 3.44 5.95 -30.21
CA LYS A 2 2.38 5.07 -29.69
C LYS A 2 1.95 5.57 -28.30
N GLN A 3 0.65 5.81 -28.11
CA GLN A 3 0.11 6.23 -26.80
C GLN A 3 0.35 5.12 -25.77
N THR A 4 1.09 5.45 -24.71
CA THR A 4 1.34 4.55 -23.56
C THR A 4 0.94 5.28 -22.29
N ILE A 5 0.66 4.53 -21.21
CA ILE A 5 0.29 5.08 -19.90
C ILE A 5 1.40 5.92 -19.22
N PHE A 6 2.56 6.06 -19.84
CA PHE A 6 3.67 6.89 -19.36
C PHE A 6 3.87 8.14 -20.23
N ASN A 7 3.39 8.11 -21.47
CA ASN A 7 3.62 9.15 -22.47
C ASN A 7 2.40 10.05 -22.68
N ALA A 8 1.36 9.96 -21.84
CA ALA A 8 0.23 10.87 -21.94
C ALA A 8 0.65 12.34 -21.78
N SER A 9 -0.06 13.22 -22.47
CA SER A 9 0.12 14.68 -22.44
C SER A 9 -0.37 15.28 -21.11
N LEU A 10 -0.12 16.57 -20.93
CA LEU A 10 -0.62 17.33 -19.78
C LEU A 10 -2.15 17.28 -19.70
N GLU A 11 -2.84 17.62 -20.79
CA GLU A 11 -4.30 17.61 -20.89
C GLU A 11 -4.89 16.22 -20.60
N GLU A 12 -4.33 15.17 -21.19
CA GLU A 12 -4.76 13.79 -20.92
C GLU A 12 -4.54 13.40 -19.44
N SER A 13 -3.46 13.89 -18.82
CA SER A 13 -3.16 13.61 -17.43
C SER A 13 -4.09 14.31 -16.43
N MET A 14 -4.70 15.44 -16.80
CA MET A 14 -5.66 16.16 -15.96
C MET A 14 -6.93 15.35 -15.69
N ASN A 15 -7.30 14.45 -16.60
CA ASN A 15 -8.42 13.51 -16.40
C ASN A 15 -8.12 12.49 -15.28
N LEU A 16 -6.84 12.23 -15.02
CA LEU A 16 -6.38 11.30 -13.98
C LEU A 16 -6.05 12.02 -12.66
N VAL A 17 -5.29 13.12 -12.72
CA VAL A 17 -4.85 13.90 -11.56
C VAL A 17 -5.94 14.90 -11.17
N THR A 18 -6.68 14.58 -10.11
CA THR A 18 -7.77 15.45 -9.65
C THR A 18 -7.28 16.58 -8.75
N ASP A 19 -7.93 17.75 -8.81
CA ASP A 19 -7.65 18.86 -7.89
C ASP A 19 -7.77 18.44 -6.42
N LYS A 20 -8.74 17.57 -6.13
CA LYS A 20 -8.92 16.97 -4.80
C LYS A 20 -7.66 16.23 -4.33
N TYR A 21 -6.99 15.49 -5.20
CA TYR A 21 -5.74 14.81 -4.86
C TYR A 21 -4.62 15.80 -4.57
N ILE A 22 -4.49 16.84 -5.39
CA ILE A 22 -3.49 17.90 -5.21
C ILE A 22 -3.71 18.58 -3.85
N GLN A 23 -4.93 19.03 -3.57
CA GLN A 23 -5.29 19.66 -2.30
C GLN A 23 -5.03 18.72 -1.10
N THR A 24 -5.52 17.47 -1.17
CA THR A 24 -5.32 16.49 -0.09
C THR A 24 -3.84 16.25 0.20
N SER A 25 -3.02 16.12 -0.85
CA SER A 25 -1.58 15.87 -0.67
C SER A 25 -0.83 17.07 -0.08
N MET A 26 -1.27 18.31 -0.37
CA MET A 26 -0.74 19.53 0.24
C MET A 26 -1.18 19.70 1.70
N GLU A 27 -2.46 19.55 1.98
CA GLU A 27 -3.07 19.74 3.30
C GLU A 27 -2.62 18.66 4.29
N ASN A 28 -2.62 17.39 3.88
CA ASN A 28 -2.25 16.28 4.76
C ASN A 28 -0.82 16.42 5.31
N VAL A 29 0.13 16.86 4.46
CA VAL A 29 1.51 17.10 4.89
C VAL A 29 1.61 18.35 5.77
N LYS A 30 0.80 19.37 5.51
CA LYS A 30 0.76 20.61 6.30
C LYS A 30 0.18 20.37 7.70
N GLU A 31 -0.91 19.61 7.82
CA GLU A 31 -1.64 19.40 9.08
C GLU A 31 -1.04 18.32 9.98
N HIS A 32 -0.49 17.25 9.40
CA HIS A 32 -0.06 16.08 10.16
C HIS A 32 1.45 15.88 10.17
N GLY A 33 2.18 16.68 9.40
CA GLY A 33 3.62 16.58 9.25
C GLY A 33 4.04 15.22 8.69
N VAL A 34 5.35 14.96 8.79
CA VAL A 34 5.95 13.72 8.25
C VAL A 34 5.90 12.58 9.27
N TRP A 35 5.75 12.89 10.57
CA TRP A 35 5.76 11.90 11.65
C TRP A 35 4.67 10.83 11.52
N LYS A 36 3.43 11.22 11.19
CA LYS A 36 2.34 10.23 11.02
C LYS A 36 2.63 9.24 9.87
N LYS A 37 3.36 9.67 8.83
CA LYS A 37 3.75 8.82 7.70
C LYS A 37 4.82 7.80 8.11
N ILE A 38 5.82 8.23 8.89
CA ILE A 38 6.85 7.35 9.45
C ILE A 38 6.20 6.29 10.35
N ILE A 39 5.30 6.71 11.25
CA ILE A 39 4.54 5.81 12.14
C ILE A 39 3.68 4.84 11.33
N GLY A 40 3.08 5.30 10.23
CA GLY A 40 2.28 4.45 9.34
C GLY A 40 3.06 3.25 8.80
N ILE A 41 4.25 3.44 8.23
CA ILE A 41 5.06 2.32 7.75
C ILE A 41 5.62 1.50 8.93
N ALA A 42 6.02 2.15 10.02
CA ALA A 42 6.46 1.44 11.22
C ALA A 42 5.38 0.49 11.78
N SER A 43 4.09 0.86 11.66
CA SER A 43 2.99 -0.01 12.07
C SER A 43 2.87 -1.28 11.21
N ILE A 44 3.14 -1.19 9.90
CA ILE A 44 3.18 -2.37 9.01
C ILE A 44 4.32 -3.30 9.44
N ILE A 45 5.53 -2.75 9.67
CA ILE A 45 6.69 -3.53 10.13
C ILE A 45 6.44 -4.18 11.49
N LEU A 46 5.77 -3.48 12.40
CA LEU A 46 5.37 -4.04 13.69
C LEU A 46 4.46 -5.26 13.50
N ILE A 47 3.45 -5.15 12.62
CA ILE A 47 2.56 -6.28 12.30
C ILE A 47 3.35 -7.43 11.65
N MET A 48 4.24 -7.14 10.70
CA MET A 48 5.13 -8.15 10.09
C MET A 48 5.99 -8.87 11.14
N THR A 49 6.45 -8.14 12.16
CA THR A 49 7.21 -8.69 13.29
C THR A 49 6.36 -9.64 14.12
N LEU A 50 5.10 -9.28 14.40
CA LEU A 50 4.17 -10.17 15.10
C LEU A 50 3.93 -11.47 14.32
N PHE A 51 3.74 -11.38 13.00
CA PHE A 51 3.62 -12.56 12.15
C PHE A 51 4.90 -13.40 12.11
N HIS A 52 6.07 -12.76 12.13
CA HIS A 52 7.33 -13.50 12.29
C HIS A 52 7.38 -14.27 13.62
N GLN A 53 6.91 -13.70 14.74
CA GLN A 53 6.86 -14.44 16.01
C GLN A 53 5.90 -15.63 15.96
N ILE A 54 4.79 -15.54 15.20
CA ILE A 54 3.88 -16.68 14.99
C ILE A 54 4.63 -17.88 14.37
N THR A 55 5.60 -17.63 13.49
CA THR A 55 6.39 -18.73 12.87
C THR A 55 7.23 -19.53 13.86
N LYS A 56 7.46 -19.01 15.07
CA LYS A 56 8.23 -19.69 16.13
C LYS A 56 7.37 -20.52 17.07
N VAL A 57 6.05 -20.44 16.96
CA VAL A 57 5.12 -21.28 17.73
C VAL A 57 5.27 -22.73 17.26
N SER A 58 5.16 -23.70 18.17
CA SER A 58 5.43 -25.12 17.91
C SER A 58 4.72 -25.70 16.67
N GLY A 59 3.51 -25.24 16.36
CA GLY A 59 2.78 -25.67 15.15
C GLY A 59 3.27 -25.06 13.83
N PHE A 60 4.11 -24.03 13.86
CA PHE A 60 4.65 -23.37 12.66
C PHE A 60 6.17 -23.52 12.52
N SER A 61 6.88 -23.85 13.60
CA SER A 61 8.35 -23.92 13.62
C SER A 61 8.93 -25.02 12.72
N GLU A 62 8.17 -26.10 12.52
CA GLU A 62 8.57 -27.25 11.70
C GLU A 62 8.20 -27.07 10.22
N LEU A 63 7.36 -26.09 9.91
CA LEU A 63 6.87 -25.88 8.56
C LEU A 63 7.96 -25.30 7.64
N THR A 64 7.99 -25.83 6.42
CA THR A 64 8.92 -25.39 5.37
C THR A 64 8.16 -24.95 4.12
N PHE A 65 8.76 -24.03 3.38
CA PHE A 65 8.29 -23.61 2.06
C PHE A 65 9.47 -23.74 1.09
N PHE A 66 9.32 -24.58 0.06
CA PHE A 66 10.43 -24.97 -0.83
C PHE A 66 11.68 -25.45 -0.08
N ASN A 67 11.51 -26.30 0.93
CA ASN A 67 12.58 -26.84 1.78
C ASN A 67 13.34 -25.80 2.62
N ILE A 68 12.89 -24.54 2.65
CA ILE A 68 13.44 -23.50 3.51
C ILE A 68 12.47 -23.30 4.68
N PRO A 69 12.95 -23.25 5.93
CA PRO A 69 12.07 -23.01 7.09
C PRO A 69 11.38 -21.65 6.96
N ILE A 70 10.07 -21.62 7.24
CA ILE A 70 9.24 -20.41 7.10
C ILE A 70 9.76 -19.28 7.97
N GLN A 71 10.33 -19.60 9.13
CA GLN A 71 10.97 -18.63 10.01
C GLN A 71 12.04 -17.81 9.27
N SER A 72 12.90 -18.47 8.49
CA SER A 72 13.97 -17.81 7.73
C SER A 72 13.43 -16.96 6.59
N ILE A 73 12.41 -17.45 5.87
CA ILE A 73 11.75 -16.69 4.80
C ILE A 73 11.06 -15.44 5.38
N SER A 74 10.32 -15.62 6.47
CA SER A 74 9.66 -14.53 7.18
C SER A 74 10.66 -13.50 7.70
N LEU A 75 11.82 -13.93 8.19
CA LEU A 75 12.89 -13.02 8.64
C LEU A 75 13.47 -12.23 7.45
N LEU A 76 13.67 -12.89 6.30
CA LEU A 76 14.16 -12.24 5.09
C LEU A 76 13.22 -11.12 4.62
N TYR A 77 11.90 -11.36 4.59
CA TYR A 77 10.94 -10.31 4.26
C TYR A 77 10.99 -9.14 5.25
N LEU A 78 11.16 -9.42 6.54
CA LEU A 78 11.27 -8.39 7.58
C LEU A 78 12.55 -7.56 7.45
N ILE A 79 13.68 -8.18 7.10
CA ILE A 79 14.93 -7.47 6.83
C ILE A 79 14.77 -6.54 5.63
N ILE A 80 14.17 -7.03 4.53
CA ILE A 80 13.92 -6.22 3.33
C ILE A 80 12.99 -5.04 3.64
N ALA A 81 11.90 -5.28 4.38
CA ALA A 81 10.98 -4.24 4.85
C ALA A 81 11.72 -3.18 5.68
N PHE A 82 12.57 -3.60 6.62
CA PHE A 82 13.34 -2.66 7.43
C PHE A 82 14.30 -1.80 6.57
N ILE A 83 14.97 -2.41 5.58
CA ILE A 83 15.84 -1.68 4.65
C ILE A 83 15.04 -0.64 3.85
N LEU A 84 13.87 -1.01 3.34
CA LEU A 84 13.00 -0.10 2.60
C LEU A 84 12.50 1.06 3.47
N TRP A 85 12.17 0.80 4.73
CA TRP A 85 11.81 1.85 5.66
C TRP A 85 12.96 2.82 5.96
N MET A 86 14.19 2.32 6.07
CA MET A 86 15.37 3.18 6.18
C MET A 86 15.57 4.03 4.92
N LEU A 87 15.41 3.44 3.73
CA LEU A 87 15.45 4.18 2.47
C LEU A 87 14.34 5.24 2.40
N PHE A 88 13.15 4.94 2.89
CA PHE A 88 12.05 5.89 2.97
C PHE A 88 12.39 7.09 3.86
N ILE A 89 12.96 6.84 5.04
CA ILE A 89 13.40 7.89 5.97
C ILE A 89 14.45 8.79 5.29
N ILE A 90 15.43 8.22 4.60
CA ILE A 90 16.43 8.98 3.84
C ILE A 90 15.76 9.86 2.78
N ASN A 91 14.81 9.31 2.01
CA ASN A 91 14.07 10.05 1.00
C ASN A 91 13.25 11.19 1.60
N ILE A 92 12.60 10.98 2.76
CA ILE A 92 11.95 12.06 3.51
C ILE A 92 12.92 13.18 3.83
N PHE A 93 14.10 12.86 4.35
CA PHE A 93 15.06 13.90 4.76
C PHE A 93 15.62 14.68 3.57
N LEU A 94 15.81 14.00 2.44
CA LEU A 94 16.30 14.58 1.19
C LEU A 94 15.24 15.49 0.55
N TYR A 95 13.97 15.07 0.56
CA TYR A 95 12.85 15.80 -0.04
C TYR A 95 11.99 16.56 0.98
N ARG A 96 12.50 16.80 2.20
CA ARG A 96 11.71 17.36 3.33
C ARG A 96 11.01 18.68 3.04
N HIS A 97 11.50 19.42 2.05
CA HIS A 97 11.00 20.73 1.66
C HIS A 97 9.84 20.63 0.65
N PHE A 98 9.76 19.51 -0.07
CA PHE A 98 8.83 19.27 -1.16
C PHE A 98 7.62 18.48 -0.68
N ARG A 99 6.57 19.19 -0.24
CA ARG A 99 5.39 18.58 0.41
C ARG A 99 4.71 17.54 -0.46
N MET A 100 4.47 17.86 -1.73
CA MET A 100 3.85 16.94 -2.71
C MET A 100 4.64 15.66 -2.89
N PHE A 101 5.96 15.78 -2.98
CA PHE A 101 6.84 14.63 -3.19
C PHE A 101 6.84 13.68 -1.99
N ILE A 102 6.77 14.21 -0.77
CA ILE A 102 6.67 13.37 0.44
C ILE A 102 5.40 12.51 0.40
N TYR A 103 4.28 13.07 -0.04
CA TYR A 103 3.02 12.32 -0.15
C TYR A 103 3.12 11.17 -1.16
N THR A 104 3.64 11.45 -2.36
CA THR A 104 3.81 10.44 -3.42
C THR A 104 4.84 9.37 -3.03
N ILE A 105 5.98 9.78 -2.45
CA ILE A 105 7.02 8.86 -1.96
C ILE A 105 6.45 7.95 -0.88
N TYR A 106 5.72 8.50 0.09
CA TYR A 106 5.06 7.72 1.12
C TYR A 106 4.13 6.65 0.55
N GLY A 107 3.26 7.02 -0.38
CA GLY A 107 2.35 6.07 -1.02
C GLY A 107 3.07 4.93 -1.74
N PHE A 108 4.17 5.24 -2.43
CA PHE A 108 5.01 4.23 -3.08
C PHE A 108 5.64 3.25 -2.09
N PHE A 109 6.23 3.74 -1.00
CA PHE A 109 6.81 2.87 0.02
C PHE A 109 5.76 2.04 0.76
N VAL A 110 4.63 2.63 1.15
CA VAL A 110 3.51 1.89 1.75
C VAL A 110 3.04 0.76 0.83
N TYR A 111 2.94 1.02 -0.47
CA TYR A 111 2.55 -0.01 -1.43
C TYR A 111 3.54 -1.19 -1.48
N ILE A 112 4.84 -0.92 -1.56
CA ILE A 112 5.86 -1.98 -1.59
C ILE A 112 5.87 -2.76 -0.27
N GLU A 113 5.80 -2.06 0.87
CA GLU A 113 5.74 -2.69 2.20
C GLU A 113 4.52 -3.59 2.33
N THR A 114 3.37 -3.17 1.79
CA THR A 114 2.15 -3.97 1.84
C THR A 114 2.26 -5.22 0.94
N ILE A 115 2.94 -5.14 -0.21
CA ILE A 115 3.26 -6.32 -1.03
C ILE A 115 4.19 -7.28 -0.27
N LEU A 116 5.23 -6.77 0.39
CA LEU A 116 6.17 -7.60 1.14
C LEU A 116 5.49 -8.29 2.31
N PHE A 117 4.69 -7.56 3.08
CA PHE A 117 3.83 -8.14 4.10
C PHE A 117 2.92 -9.21 3.50
N GLY A 118 2.38 -8.94 2.32
CA GLY A 118 1.57 -9.90 1.61
C GLY A 118 2.30 -11.20 1.27
N LEU A 119 3.48 -11.11 0.69
CA LEU A 119 4.32 -12.25 0.36
C LEU A 119 4.72 -13.04 1.63
N GLN A 120 5.02 -12.35 2.73
CA GLN A 120 5.26 -12.99 4.02
C GLN A 120 4.05 -13.83 4.47
N MET A 121 2.84 -13.28 4.37
CA MET A 121 1.60 -13.99 4.73
C MET A 121 1.33 -15.19 3.83
N PHE A 122 1.58 -15.06 2.53
CA PHE A 122 1.49 -16.18 1.59
C PHE A 122 2.45 -17.31 1.97
N SER A 123 3.71 -16.97 2.25
CA SER A 123 4.74 -17.95 2.65
C SER A 123 4.47 -18.61 3.99
N ILE A 124 3.68 -18.00 4.88
CA ILE A 124 3.27 -18.60 6.16
C ILE A 124 2.04 -19.49 5.98
N PHE A 125 0.98 -18.98 5.36
CA PHE A 125 -0.31 -19.68 5.34
C PHE A 125 -0.38 -20.80 4.32
N VAL A 126 0.35 -20.74 3.20
CA VAL A 126 0.34 -21.83 2.21
C VAL A 126 0.91 -23.12 2.81
N PRO A 127 2.10 -23.14 3.44
CA PRO A 127 2.55 -24.31 4.20
C PRO A 127 1.61 -24.73 5.33
N ALA A 128 1.04 -23.78 6.07
CA ALA A 128 0.10 -24.13 7.14
C ALA A 128 -1.13 -24.86 6.59
N SER A 129 -1.67 -24.42 5.45
CA SER A 129 -2.76 -25.11 4.75
C SER A 129 -2.35 -26.47 4.19
N SER A 130 -1.06 -26.68 3.92
CA SER A 130 -0.53 -27.92 3.34
C SER A 130 -0.58 -29.11 4.31
N GLU A 131 -0.61 -28.86 5.62
CA GLU A 131 -0.84 -29.91 6.63
C GLU A 131 -2.21 -30.57 6.46
N MET A 132 -3.22 -29.82 5.99
CA MET A 132 -4.61 -30.28 5.84
C MET A 132 -4.93 -30.74 4.42
N LEU A 133 -4.50 -29.96 3.43
CA LEU A 133 -4.83 -30.17 2.01
C LEU A 133 -3.81 -31.02 1.25
N GLY A 134 -2.63 -31.22 1.83
CA GLY A 134 -1.46 -31.77 1.16
C GLY A 134 -0.66 -30.70 0.40
N VAL A 135 0.64 -30.91 0.30
CA VAL A 135 1.62 -29.95 -0.29
C VAL A 135 1.32 -29.63 -1.74
N MET A 136 1.06 -30.65 -2.58
CA MET A 136 0.84 -30.43 -4.02
C MET A 136 -0.46 -29.65 -4.29
N LEU A 137 -1.55 -29.99 -3.59
CA LEU A 137 -2.85 -29.36 -3.80
C LEU A 137 -2.85 -27.92 -3.27
N SER A 138 -2.39 -27.70 -2.04
CA SER A 138 -2.29 -26.35 -1.47
C SER A 138 -1.42 -25.44 -2.35
N PHE A 139 -0.21 -25.87 -2.70
CA PHE A 139 0.69 -25.06 -3.52
C PHE A 139 0.09 -24.73 -4.89
N SER A 140 -0.40 -25.73 -5.63
CA SER A 140 -0.99 -25.50 -6.96
C SER A 140 -2.21 -24.58 -6.90
N MET A 141 -3.10 -24.79 -5.93
CA MET A 141 -4.31 -23.98 -5.76
C MET A 141 -3.99 -22.53 -5.39
N TYR A 142 -3.18 -22.27 -4.36
CA TYR A 142 -2.91 -20.89 -3.93
C TYR A 142 -1.99 -20.15 -4.89
N CYS A 143 -1.03 -20.82 -5.53
CA CYS A 143 -0.20 -20.19 -6.57
C CYS A 143 -1.04 -19.83 -7.80
N THR A 144 -1.93 -20.71 -8.27
CA THR A 144 -2.81 -20.40 -9.41
C THR A 144 -3.74 -19.23 -9.08
N LEU A 145 -4.34 -19.22 -7.88
CA LEU A 145 -5.16 -18.09 -7.42
C LEU A 145 -4.37 -16.78 -7.32
N LEU A 146 -3.16 -16.81 -6.78
CA LEU A 146 -2.29 -15.63 -6.70
C LEU A 146 -1.95 -15.09 -8.08
N LEU A 147 -1.57 -15.97 -9.02
CA LEU A 147 -1.27 -15.58 -10.41
C LEU A 147 -2.49 -15.02 -11.12
N MET A 148 -3.65 -15.68 -11.01
CA MET A 148 -4.91 -15.18 -11.57
C MET A 148 -5.26 -13.79 -11.02
N LEU A 149 -5.11 -13.59 -9.70
CA LEU A 149 -5.32 -12.31 -9.06
C LEU A 149 -4.38 -11.24 -9.63
N ILE A 150 -3.07 -11.53 -9.70
CA ILE A 150 -2.08 -10.58 -10.23
C ILE A 150 -2.42 -10.22 -11.69
N ILE A 151 -2.66 -11.21 -12.55
CA ILE A 151 -2.99 -10.98 -13.97
C ILE A 151 -4.27 -10.15 -14.11
N PHE A 152 -5.35 -10.55 -13.43
CA PHE A 152 -6.63 -9.86 -13.48
C PHE A 152 -6.51 -8.41 -13.00
N ARG A 153 -5.79 -8.19 -11.89
CA ARG A 153 -5.65 -6.86 -11.31
C ARG A 153 -4.68 -5.97 -12.09
N CYS A 154 -3.60 -6.51 -12.63
CA CYS A 154 -2.72 -5.77 -13.53
C CYS A 154 -3.46 -5.33 -14.79
N ASN A 155 -4.22 -6.24 -15.42
CA ASN A 155 -5.05 -5.90 -16.59
C ASN A 155 -6.09 -4.82 -16.26
N TRP A 156 -6.78 -4.96 -15.13
CA TRP A 156 -7.70 -3.94 -14.65
C TRP A 156 -7.00 -2.59 -14.44
N PHE A 157 -5.83 -2.57 -13.80
CA PHE A 157 -5.05 -1.36 -13.55
C PHE A 157 -4.69 -0.65 -14.86
N PHE A 158 -4.12 -1.38 -15.83
CA PHE A 158 -3.73 -0.79 -17.12
C PHE A 158 -4.94 -0.24 -17.87
N ASN A 159 -6.04 -0.97 -17.90
CA ASN A 159 -7.26 -0.53 -18.57
C ASN A 159 -7.89 0.67 -17.86
N TYR A 160 -7.95 0.66 -16.53
CA TYR A 160 -8.46 1.77 -15.72
C TYR A 160 -7.67 3.07 -15.96
N ILE A 161 -6.33 2.99 -15.94
CA ILE A 161 -5.47 4.16 -16.18
C ILE A 161 -5.61 4.65 -17.62
N LYS A 162 -5.64 3.76 -18.62
CA LYS A 162 -5.86 4.13 -20.03
C LYS A 162 -7.22 4.80 -20.24
N ASP A 163 -8.28 4.21 -19.69
CA ASP A 163 -9.65 4.72 -19.79
C ASP A 163 -9.75 6.14 -19.19
N LYS A 164 -9.11 6.37 -18.03
CA LYS A 164 -9.07 7.69 -17.41
C LYS A 164 -8.24 8.70 -18.22
N LEU A 165 -7.08 8.32 -18.73
CA LEU A 165 -6.21 9.25 -19.46
C LEU A 165 -6.80 9.66 -20.81
N PHE A 166 -7.26 8.67 -21.61
CA PHE A 166 -7.54 8.89 -23.04
C PHE A 166 -9.02 8.96 -23.40
N ASN A 167 -9.90 8.35 -22.60
CA ASN A 167 -11.32 8.21 -22.96
C ASN A 167 -12.26 9.05 -22.08
N ASP A 168 -11.72 9.87 -21.16
CA ASP A 168 -12.44 10.65 -20.15
C ASP A 168 -13.59 9.86 -19.48
N VAL A 169 -13.36 8.57 -19.25
CA VAL A 169 -14.37 7.73 -18.62
C VAL A 169 -14.33 8.01 -17.13
N LYS A 170 -15.43 8.53 -16.57
CA LYS A 170 -15.65 8.69 -15.13
C LYS A 170 -15.85 7.35 -14.42
N ARG A 171 -14.94 6.40 -14.63
CA ARG A 171 -14.91 5.12 -13.92
C ARG A 171 -14.41 5.39 -12.51
N GLN A 172 -15.28 5.22 -11.53
CA GLN A 172 -14.89 5.29 -10.13
C GLN A 172 -14.24 3.97 -9.71
N ASN A 173 -13.17 4.05 -8.92
CA ASN A 173 -12.59 2.88 -8.29
C ASN A 173 -13.47 2.45 -7.11
N THR A 174 -14.45 1.59 -7.39
CA THR A 174 -15.42 1.10 -6.40
C THR A 174 -14.75 0.49 -5.17
N LEU A 175 -13.62 -0.20 -5.36
CA LEU A 175 -12.86 -0.83 -4.29
C LEU A 175 -12.18 0.18 -3.39
N ALA A 176 -11.57 1.23 -3.95
CA ALA A 176 -11.00 2.28 -3.13
C ALA A 176 -12.08 3.05 -2.36
N ASN A 177 -13.26 3.25 -2.95
CA ASN A 177 -14.40 3.82 -2.24
C ASN A 177 -14.88 2.92 -1.09
N LEU A 178 -14.85 1.60 -1.26
CA LEU A 178 -15.12 0.65 -0.18
C LEU A 178 -14.07 0.72 0.94
N ILE A 179 -12.78 0.79 0.60
CA ILE A 179 -11.70 0.98 1.59
C ILE A 179 -11.91 2.29 2.35
N TYR A 180 -12.21 3.39 1.65
CA TYR A 180 -12.46 4.69 2.27
C TYR A 180 -13.65 4.65 3.23
N LYS A 181 -14.77 4.01 2.83
CA LYS A 181 -15.92 3.80 3.72
C LYS A 181 -15.56 2.93 4.93
N PHE A 182 -14.80 1.85 4.70
CA PHE A 182 -14.30 1.00 5.78
C PHE A 182 -13.38 1.76 6.73
N GLU A 183 -12.51 2.62 6.23
CA GLU A 183 -11.63 3.47 7.04
C GLU A 183 -12.43 4.40 7.95
N ILE A 184 -13.47 5.06 7.42
CA ILE A 184 -14.37 5.90 8.22
C ILE A 184 -15.05 5.09 9.33
N ILE A 185 -15.55 3.90 8.98
CA ILE A 185 -16.22 3.00 9.93
C ILE A 185 -15.22 2.51 11.00
N SER A 186 -14.02 2.10 10.59
CA SER A 186 -12.98 1.58 11.47
C SER A 186 -12.46 2.66 12.43
N LYS A 187 -12.27 3.90 11.98
CA LYS A 187 -11.93 5.03 12.85
C LYS A 187 -12.99 5.28 13.93
N LYS A 188 -14.27 5.03 13.61
CA LYS A 188 -15.39 5.27 14.54
C LYS A 188 -15.69 4.09 15.47
N TYR A 189 -15.54 2.85 14.98
CA TYR A 189 -16.02 1.65 15.67
C TYR A 189 -14.98 0.53 15.81
N GLY A 190 -13.77 0.69 15.27
CA GLY A 190 -12.73 -0.35 15.29
C GLY A 190 -12.34 -0.78 16.71
N GLY A 191 -12.27 0.18 17.65
CA GLY A 191 -12.05 -0.12 19.07
C GLY A 191 -13.21 -0.89 19.71
N LEU A 192 -14.46 -0.60 19.33
CA LEU A 192 -15.65 -1.29 19.85
C LEU A 192 -15.68 -2.76 19.41
N LEU A 193 -15.32 -3.04 18.15
CA LEU A 193 -15.20 -4.40 17.61
C LEU A 193 -14.11 -5.21 18.32
N LEU A 194 -12.96 -4.60 18.62
CA LEU A 194 -11.90 -5.24 19.41
C LEU A 194 -12.35 -5.56 20.84
N ILE A 195 -13.07 -4.63 21.49
CA ILE A 195 -13.64 -4.84 22.83
C ILE A 195 -14.67 -5.98 22.81
N LEU A 196 -15.56 -6.03 21.82
CA LEU A 196 -16.53 -7.12 21.64
C LEU A 196 -15.85 -8.48 21.40
N LEU A 197 -14.75 -8.54 20.64
CA LEU A 197 -13.99 -9.77 20.42
C LEU A 197 -13.23 -10.23 21.68
N LEU A 198 -12.72 -9.30 22.48
CA LEU A 198 -12.09 -9.59 23.77
C LEU A 198 -13.11 -10.10 24.79
N ILE A 199 -14.29 -9.46 24.86
CA ILE A 199 -15.43 -9.93 25.66
C ILE A 199 -15.82 -11.35 25.22
N ARG A 200 -15.96 -11.61 23.91
CA ARG A 200 -16.24 -12.97 23.42
C ARG A 200 -15.20 -13.98 23.90
N LYS A 201 -13.91 -13.66 23.83
CA LYS A 201 -12.83 -14.56 24.24
C LYS A 201 -12.81 -14.83 25.75
N TRP A 202 -13.25 -13.88 26.58
CA TRP A 202 -13.30 -14.02 28.03
C TRP A 202 -14.57 -14.72 28.54
N PHE A 203 -15.71 -14.48 27.90
CA PHE A 203 -17.00 -15.06 28.30
C PHE A 203 -17.30 -16.41 27.64
N PHE A 204 -16.68 -16.70 26.49
CA PHE A 204 -16.81 -17.98 25.78
C PHE A 204 -15.41 -18.55 25.49
N PRO A 205 -14.68 -19.06 26.50
CA PRO A 205 -13.50 -19.87 26.26
C PRO A 205 -13.94 -21.11 25.47
N SER A 206 -13.51 -21.21 24.22
CA SER A 206 -13.90 -22.31 23.34
C SER A 206 -13.18 -23.59 23.76
N GLU A 207 -13.94 -24.59 24.21
CA GLU A 207 -13.45 -25.96 24.48
C GLU A 207 -13.52 -26.90 23.27
N ASP A 208 -13.95 -26.42 22.09
CA ASP A 208 -14.23 -27.32 20.97
C ASP A 208 -13.01 -27.56 20.06
N ASN A 209 -12.40 -28.74 20.22
CA ASN A 209 -11.61 -29.43 19.19
C ASN A 209 -12.55 -29.88 18.06
N ASN A 210 -13.17 -28.94 17.34
CA ASN A 210 -13.96 -29.28 16.15
C ASN A 210 -13.01 -29.37 14.94
N ASP A 211 -12.63 -30.59 14.60
CA ASP A 211 -11.70 -30.89 13.49
C ASP A 211 -12.19 -30.31 12.15
N MET A 212 -13.50 -30.23 11.93
CA MET A 212 -14.07 -29.60 10.75
C MET A 212 -13.85 -28.08 10.75
N ALA A 213 -14.01 -27.42 11.89
CA ALA A 213 -13.76 -25.98 12.03
C ALA A 213 -12.26 -25.67 11.87
N ARG A 214 -11.38 -26.52 12.41
CA ARG A 214 -9.92 -26.42 12.23
C ARG A 214 -9.54 -26.58 10.76
N PHE A 215 -10.08 -27.60 10.08
CA PHE A 215 -9.85 -27.83 8.66
C PHE A 215 -10.25 -26.61 7.82
N LEU A 216 -11.45 -26.05 8.06
CA LEU A 216 -11.93 -24.87 7.35
C LEU A 216 -11.05 -23.64 7.64
N TYR A 217 -10.71 -23.40 8.90
CA TYR A 217 -9.88 -22.25 9.27
C TYR A 217 -8.49 -22.31 8.62
N VAL A 218 -7.80 -23.44 8.75
CA VAL A 218 -6.42 -23.62 8.26
C VAL A 218 -6.37 -23.65 6.73
N SER A 219 -7.33 -24.33 6.09
CA SER A 219 -7.41 -24.41 4.63
C SER A 219 -7.82 -23.08 4.00
N PHE A 220 -8.70 -22.29 4.63
CA PHE A 220 -9.14 -21.03 4.04
C PHE A 220 -8.33 -19.80 4.48
N ALA A 221 -7.42 -19.94 5.46
CA ALA A 221 -6.56 -18.84 5.91
C ALA A 221 -5.80 -18.10 4.78
N PRO A 222 -5.24 -18.77 3.75
CA PRO A 222 -4.58 -18.07 2.63
C PRO A 222 -5.51 -17.14 1.84
N PHE A 223 -6.83 -17.37 1.84
CA PHE A 223 -7.78 -16.49 1.13
C PHE A 223 -7.92 -15.11 1.78
N LEU A 224 -7.80 -15.02 3.12
CA LEU A 224 -7.82 -13.73 3.82
C LEU A 224 -6.70 -12.81 3.30
N PHE A 225 -5.55 -13.40 2.99
CA PHE A 225 -4.44 -12.69 2.39
C PHE A 225 -4.73 -12.28 0.93
N LEU A 226 -5.29 -13.17 0.10
CA LEU A 226 -5.64 -12.84 -1.29
C LEU A 226 -6.60 -11.64 -1.38
N ILE A 227 -7.56 -11.54 -0.45
CA ILE A 227 -8.44 -10.37 -0.33
C ILE A 227 -7.60 -9.10 -0.07
N GLY A 228 -6.64 -9.14 0.84
CA GLY A 228 -5.72 -8.03 1.10
C GLY A 228 -4.96 -7.58 -0.16
N MET A 229 -4.38 -8.52 -0.91
CA MET A 229 -3.66 -8.22 -2.16
C MET A 229 -4.56 -7.60 -3.23
N TYR A 230 -5.80 -8.08 -3.33
CA TYR A 230 -6.79 -7.54 -4.26
C TYR A 230 -7.02 -6.03 -4.05
N PHE A 231 -7.07 -5.59 -2.79
CA PHE A 231 -7.19 -4.19 -2.43
C PHE A 231 -5.89 -3.40 -2.67
N CYS A 232 -4.72 -3.98 -2.38
CA CYS A 232 -3.43 -3.30 -2.56
C CYS A 232 -3.20 -2.81 -3.98
N ILE A 233 -3.46 -3.65 -4.98
CA ILE A 233 -3.29 -3.28 -6.40
C ILE A 233 -4.28 -2.18 -6.81
N SER A 234 -5.45 -2.13 -6.17
CA SER A 234 -6.44 -1.06 -6.38
C SER A 234 -5.94 0.29 -5.89
N MET A 235 -5.20 0.33 -4.78
CA MET A 235 -4.61 1.55 -4.25
C MET A 235 -3.46 2.07 -5.11
N LEU A 236 -2.74 1.20 -5.82
CA LEU A 236 -1.68 1.63 -6.76
C LEU A 236 -2.23 2.60 -7.82
N ALA A 237 -3.45 2.35 -8.31
CA ALA A 237 -4.11 3.21 -9.29
C ALA A 237 -4.35 4.63 -8.79
N GLU A 238 -4.57 4.81 -7.48
CA GLU A 238 -4.74 6.13 -6.86
C GLU A 238 -3.40 6.85 -6.74
N HIS A 239 -2.33 6.11 -6.44
CA HIS A 239 -0.99 6.66 -6.31
C HIS A 239 -0.31 6.92 -7.66
N PHE A 240 -0.80 6.35 -8.76
CA PHE A 240 -0.31 6.63 -10.12
C PHE A 240 -0.51 8.11 -10.52
N GLN A 241 -1.44 8.82 -9.88
CA GLN A 241 -1.59 10.27 -10.03
C GLN A 241 -0.30 11.02 -9.66
N GLY A 242 0.43 10.54 -8.65
CA GLY A 242 1.71 11.12 -8.23
C GLY A 242 2.80 11.06 -9.30
N TYR A 243 2.74 10.10 -10.24
CA TYR A 243 3.68 10.02 -11.37
C TYR A 243 3.51 11.22 -12.31
N TYR A 244 2.27 11.50 -12.74
CA TYR A 244 1.97 12.60 -13.64
C TYR A 244 2.12 13.96 -12.98
N LEU A 245 1.74 14.06 -11.71
CA LEU A 245 1.98 15.24 -10.91
C LEU A 245 3.48 15.59 -10.83
N LYS A 246 4.35 14.58 -10.69
CA LYS A 246 5.81 14.77 -10.75
C LYS A 246 6.28 15.17 -12.14
N LYS A 247 5.74 14.53 -13.18
CA LYS A 247 6.13 14.77 -14.58
C LYS A 247 5.82 16.20 -15.04
N TYR A 248 4.65 16.73 -14.68
CA TYR A 248 4.17 18.05 -15.07
C TYR A 248 4.04 19.02 -13.87
N SER A 249 4.99 18.95 -12.94
CA SER A 249 4.89 19.65 -11.63
C SER A 249 4.69 21.16 -11.74
N GLU A 250 5.40 21.85 -12.65
CA GLU A 250 5.23 23.30 -12.83
C GLU A 250 3.87 23.66 -13.43
N ASP A 251 3.43 22.91 -14.44
CA ASP A 251 2.15 23.15 -15.10
C ASP A 251 1.00 23.00 -14.10
N TYR A 252 1.01 21.90 -13.33
CA TYR A 252 0.03 21.67 -12.27
C TYR A 252 0.08 22.74 -11.18
N ARG A 253 1.27 23.21 -10.80
CA ARG A 253 1.43 24.29 -9.81
C ARG A 253 0.77 25.58 -10.30
N GLN A 254 1.03 25.96 -11.56
CA GLN A 254 0.47 27.18 -12.17
C GLN A 254 -1.06 27.08 -12.29
N MET A 255 -1.58 25.95 -12.78
CA MET A 255 -3.02 25.70 -12.87
C MET A 255 -3.71 25.73 -11.51
N SER A 256 -3.07 25.17 -10.48
CA SER A 256 -3.61 25.13 -9.12
C SER A 256 -3.46 26.45 -8.35
N GLY A 257 -2.76 27.45 -8.91
CA GLY A 257 -2.56 28.75 -8.29
C GLY A 257 -1.60 28.79 -7.10
N TYR A 258 -0.83 27.72 -6.84
CA TYR A 258 0.11 27.70 -5.72
C TYR A 258 1.39 28.49 -6.03
N SER A 259 1.88 29.23 -5.06
CA SER A 259 3.19 29.89 -5.16
C SER A 259 4.32 28.85 -5.22
N ILE A 260 5.47 29.24 -5.78
CA ILE A 260 6.69 28.40 -5.78
C ILE A 260 7.08 28.03 -4.34
N GLU A 261 6.89 28.96 -3.41
CA GLU A 261 7.13 28.74 -2.00
C GLU A 261 6.21 27.67 -1.39
N GLU A 262 4.91 27.73 -1.67
CA GLU A 262 3.96 26.76 -1.12
C GLU A 262 4.19 25.36 -1.68
N TRP A 263 4.42 25.28 -2.99
CA TRP A 263 4.57 24.01 -3.71
C TRP A 263 5.89 23.30 -3.40
N TYR A 264 7.01 24.04 -3.44
CA TYR A 264 8.35 23.47 -3.28
C TYR A 264 9.01 23.77 -1.93
N GLY A 265 8.51 24.76 -1.17
CA GLY A 265 9.07 25.21 0.10
C GLY A 265 10.16 26.29 -0.05
N LYS A 266 10.25 27.19 0.95
CA LYS A 266 11.25 28.28 1.06
C LYS A 266 12.71 27.86 0.88
N LYS A 267 13.05 26.61 1.22
CA LYS A 267 14.44 26.13 1.16
C LYS A 267 14.78 25.40 -0.14
N SER A 268 13.81 25.23 -1.04
CA SER A 268 14.01 24.54 -2.32
C SER A 268 14.91 25.32 -3.27
N LYS A 269 15.55 24.58 -4.18
CA LYS A 269 16.33 25.18 -5.28
C LYS A 269 15.44 26.06 -6.16
N MET A 270 14.26 25.58 -6.54
CA MET A 270 13.28 26.33 -7.34
C MET A 270 12.90 27.67 -6.71
N TYR A 271 12.65 27.70 -5.40
CA TYR A 271 12.36 28.96 -4.71
C TYR A 271 13.56 29.92 -4.73
N ARG A 272 14.77 29.43 -4.44
CA ARG A 272 15.98 30.28 -4.47
C ARG A 272 16.25 30.85 -5.86
N ASP A 273 16.05 30.04 -6.90
CA ASP A 273 16.26 30.46 -8.28
C ASP A 273 15.20 31.49 -8.70
N SER A 274 13.94 31.35 -8.25
CA SER A 274 12.88 32.34 -8.51
C SER A 274 13.11 33.69 -7.80
N VAL A 275 13.68 33.67 -6.59
CA VAL A 275 14.02 34.90 -5.86
C VAL A 275 15.17 35.64 -6.57
N LYS A 276 16.21 34.91 -6.98
CA LYS A 276 17.34 35.48 -7.73
C LYS A 276 16.91 36.15 -9.04
N GLN A 277 16.06 35.48 -9.82
CA GLN A 277 15.54 36.07 -11.06
C GLN A 277 14.75 37.36 -10.82
N ASN A 278 13.99 37.45 -9.73
CA ASN A 278 13.25 38.66 -9.38
C ASN A 278 14.16 39.80 -8.86
N ASP A 279 15.31 39.46 -8.27
CA ASP A 279 16.31 40.45 -7.84
C ASP A 279 17.14 40.95 -9.03
N ASP A 280 17.40 40.12 -10.05
CA ASP A 280 18.08 40.51 -11.30
C ASP A 280 17.21 41.38 -12.23
N LEU A 281 15.89 41.42 -12.00
CA LEU A 281 14.90 42.20 -12.76
C LEU A 281 14.58 43.56 -12.12
N LYS A 282 15.15 43.88 -10.95
CA LYS A 282 15.00 45.16 -10.23
C LYS A 282 16.21 46.07 -10.44
#